data_AF-A0A1X2YQU5-F1
#
_entry.id   AF-A0A1X2YQU5-F1
#
_cell.length_a   1.000
_cell.length_b   1.000
_cell.length_c   1.000
_cell.angle_alpha   90.00
_cell.angle_beta   90.00
_cell.angle_gamma   90.00
#
_symmetry.space_group_name_H-M   'P 1'
#
loop_
_entity.id
_entity.type
_entity.pdbx_description
1 polymer ?
#
loop_
_entity_poly.entity_id
_entity_poly.type
_entity_poly.pdbx_seq_one_letter_code
_entity_poly.pdbx_strand_id
1 'polypeptide(L)'
;MEKQNLKKPANPIQLRSLGWVDEELAMIQDQYSATLSAINFPCYTQSSSKTKDYQVVVDGKDYGMVREINCGNRFEYRALMADGDYIEPVSDIFHTSAIDAVCELARRHHDKEFASQLTDYVIAVSQVQELASAQLRKNTKDLLSEHFRTTDVHHSGQGER
;
A
#
# COMPACT_ATOMS: atom_id res chain seq x y z
N MET A 1 -54.08 -20.61 6.34
CA MET A 1 -53.15 -19.50 6.08
C MET A 1 -52.14 -19.47 7.22
N GLU A 2 -51.02 -20.17 7.08
CA GLU A 2 -49.96 -20.21 8.09
C GLU A 2 -49.00 -19.03 7.88
N LYS A 3 -48.69 -18.35 8.99
CA LYS A 3 -47.81 -17.19 9.06
C LYS A 3 -46.36 -17.61 8.78
N GLN A 4 -45.79 -17.13 7.69
CA GLN A 4 -44.36 -17.22 7.44
C GLN A 4 -43.60 -16.37 8.46
N ASN A 5 -42.85 -17.02 9.35
CA ASN A 5 -41.83 -16.39 10.18
C ASN A 5 -40.63 -16.03 9.29
N LEU A 6 -40.62 -14.82 8.75
CA LEU A 6 -39.45 -14.25 8.06
C LEU A 6 -38.34 -14.03 9.09
N LYS A 7 -37.37 -14.95 9.17
CA LYS A 7 -36.07 -14.70 9.81
C LYS A 7 -35.45 -13.49 9.11
N LYS A 8 -35.29 -12.37 9.84
CA LYS A 8 -34.51 -11.21 9.38
C LYS A 8 -33.15 -11.70 8.87
N PRO A 9 -32.69 -11.29 7.68
CA PRO A 9 -31.29 -11.52 7.32
C PRO A 9 -30.42 -10.82 8.35
N ALA A 10 -29.42 -11.53 8.87
CA ALA A 10 -28.36 -10.93 9.65
C ALA A 10 -27.79 -9.76 8.82
N ASN A 11 -27.80 -8.55 9.38
CA ASN A 11 -27.17 -7.41 8.73
C ASN A 11 -25.74 -7.82 8.36
N PRO A 12 -25.31 -7.72 7.09
CA PRO A 12 -23.90 -7.90 6.77
C PRO A 12 -23.14 -6.87 7.61
N ILE A 13 -22.23 -7.36 8.45
CA ILE A 13 -21.36 -6.52 9.26
C ILE A 13 -20.63 -5.60 8.28
N GLN A 14 -21.05 -4.34 8.22
CA GLN A 14 -20.40 -3.36 7.37
C GLN A 14 -19.09 -2.98 8.06
N LEU A 15 -17.96 -3.41 7.49
CA LEU A 15 -16.59 -3.08 7.89
C LEU A 15 -16.25 -1.56 7.82
N ARG A 16 -17.25 -0.68 7.72
CA ARG A 16 -17.09 0.77 7.50
C ARG A 16 -16.54 1.55 8.71
N SER A 17 -16.19 0.91 9.81
CA SER A 17 -15.75 1.58 11.06
C SER A 17 -14.22 1.68 11.22
N LEU A 18 -13.42 1.31 10.22
CA LEU A 18 -11.96 1.52 10.23
C LEU A 18 -11.61 2.93 9.74
N GLY A 19 -12.00 3.96 10.49
CA GLY A 19 -11.80 5.36 10.11
C GLY A 19 -10.38 5.89 10.21
N TRP A 20 -9.43 5.12 10.74
CA TRP A 20 -8.10 5.64 11.10
C TRP A 20 -7.10 5.56 9.95
N VAL A 21 -7.18 4.51 9.12
CA VAL A 21 -6.17 4.24 8.08
C VAL A 21 -6.19 5.33 7.02
N ASP A 22 -7.37 5.75 6.59
CA ASP A 22 -7.52 6.75 5.54
C ASP A 22 -7.16 8.16 6.04
N GLU A 23 -7.49 8.50 7.29
CA GLU A 23 -7.13 9.80 7.90
C GLU A 23 -5.62 9.90 8.20
N GLU A 24 -5.00 8.84 8.75
CA GLU A 24 -3.55 8.81 9.02
C GLU A 24 -2.74 8.80 7.72
N LEU A 25 -3.17 8.05 6.69
CA LEU A 25 -2.54 8.10 5.37
C LEU A 25 -2.72 9.48 4.73
N ALA A 26 -3.90 10.11 4.84
CA ALA A 26 -4.12 11.46 4.33
C ALA A 26 -3.21 12.47 5.04
N MET A 27 -3.07 12.39 6.37
CA MET A 27 -2.15 13.24 7.13
C MET A 27 -0.68 13.06 6.71
N ILE A 28 -0.24 11.82 6.49
CA ILE A 28 1.11 11.54 6.00
C ILE A 28 1.27 12.09 4.57
N GLN A 29 0.29 11.88 3.69
CA GLN A 29 0.33 12.44 2.35
C GLN A 29 0.37 13.97 2.36
N ASP A 30 -0.40 14.63 3.22
CA ASP A 30 -0.38 16.08 3.39
C ASP A 30 0.99 16.55 3.91
N GLN A 31 1.57 15.84 4.89
CA GLN A 31 2.87 16.16 5.47
C GLN A 31 4.01 16.09 4.44
N TYR A 32 3.98 15.12 3.53
CA TYR A 32 5.00 14.95 2.47
C TYR A 32 4.56 15.48 1.11
N SER A 33 3.44 16.21 1.04
CA SER A 33 2.80 16.65 -0.21
C SER A 33 3.72 17.49 -1.09
N ALA A 34 4.51 18.39 -0.50
CA ALA A 34 5.48 19.21 -1.23
C ALA A 34 6.59 18.36 -1.86
N THR A 35 7.16 17.41 -1.09
CA THR A 35 8.18 16.47 -1.57
C THR A 35 7.65 15.61 -2.71
N LEU A 36 6.40 15.12 -2.61
CA LEU A 36 5.76 14.33 -3.66
C LEU A 36 5.43 15.17 -4.90
N SER A 37 4.97 16.42 -4.72
CA SER A 37 4.63 17.33 -5.81
C SER A 37 5.86 17.77 -6.63
N ALA A 38 7.04 17.75 -6.02
CA ALA A 38 8.29 18.02 -6.73
C ALA A 38 8.62 16.93 -7.76
N ILE A 39 8.09 15.71 -7.61
CA ILE A 39 8.37 14.56 -8.47
C ILE A 39 7.42 14.56 -9.66
N ASN A 40 7.99 14.61 -10.86
CA ASN A 40 7.28 14.45 -12.12
C ASN A 40 7.76 13.22 -12.87
N PHE A 41 6.83 12.57 -13.56
CA PHE A 41 7.11 11.45 -14.46
C PHE A 41 6.78 11.82 -15.91
N PRO A 42 7.56 12.71 -16.56
CA PRO A 42 7.17 13.35 -17.81
C PRO A 42 7.21 12.45 -19.05
N CYS A 43 7.89 11.30 -19.00
CA CYS A 43 7.89 10.37 -20.11
C CYS A 43 7.64 8.93 -19.66
N TYR A 44 6.89 8.23 -20.50
CA TYR A 44 6.58 6.82 -20.37
C TYR A 44 7.12 6.11 -21.61
N THR A 45 8.07 5.21 -21.42
CA THR A 45 8.61 4.37 -22.49
C THR A 45 8.22 2.92 -22.21
N GLN A 46 7.31 2.39 -23.01
CA GLN A 46 6.96 0.97 -22.92
C GLN A 46 8.07 0.14 -23.58
N SER A 47 8.92 -0.46 -22.76
CA SER A 47 10.01 -1.33 -23.21
C SER A 47 9.50 -2.70 -23.68
N SER A 48 8.42 -3.22 -23.09
CA SER A 48 7.78 -4.48 -23.49
C SER A 48 6.35 -4.59 -22.94
N SER A 49 5.67 -5.72 -23.18
CA SER A 49 4.38 -6.01 -22.50
C SER A 49 4.52 -6.20 -20.99
N LYS A 50 5.74 -6.41 -20.49
CA LYS A 50 6.03 -6.69 -19.07
C LYS A 50 6.72 -5.54 -18.34
N THR A 51 7.21 -4.53 -19.06
CA THR A 51 8.05 -3.47 -18.49
C THR A 51 7.60 -2.10 -18.93
N LYS A 52 7.68 -1.15 -18.00
CA LYS A 52 7.30 0.24 -18.17
C LYS A 52 8.36 1.12 -17.54
N ASP A 53 8.91 2.05 -18.31
CA ASP A 53 9.95 2.94 -17.83
C ASP A 53 9.37 4.35 -17.68
N TYR A 54 9.63 4.97 -16.54
CA TYR A 54 9.22 6.33 -16.20
C TYR A 54 10.47 7.17 -15.96
N GLN A 55 10.66 8.28 -16.67
CA GLN A 55 11.70 9.23 -16.31
C GLN A 55 11.30 9.96 -15.03
N VAL A 56 12.25 10.20 -14.13
CA VAL A 56 12.03 10.86 -12.86
C VAL A 56 12.67 12.23 -12.91
N VAL A 57 11.85 13.28 -12.86
CA VAL A 57 12.30 14.67 -12.81
C VAL A 57 11.84 15.30 -11.50
N VAL A 58 12.77 15.80 -10.71
CA VAL A 58 12.49 16.46 -9.42
C VAL A 58 12.93 17.91 -9.51
N ASP A 59 11.99 18.86 -9.32
CA ASP A 59 12.25 20.30 -9.44
C ASP A 59 12.99 20.70 -10.73
N GLY A 60 12.64 20.04 -11.84
CA GLY A 60 13.23 20.27 -13.16
C GLY A 60 14.59 19.60 -13.40
N LYS A 61 15.17 18.93 -12.39
CA LYS A 61 16.40 18.13 -12.52
C LYS A 61 16.04 16.68 -12.86
N ASP A 62 16.72 16.12 -13.86
CA ASP A 62 16.59 14.71 -14.23
C ASP A 62 17.38 13.82 -13.26
N TYR A 63 16.67 12.91 -12.58
CA TYR A 63 17.25 11.95 -11.64
C TYR A 63 17.57 10.60 -12.30
N GLY A 64 17.02 10.30 -13.47
CA GLY A 64 17.14 9.02 -14.16
C GLY A 64 15.78 8.41 -14.47
N MET A 65 15.70 7.08 -14.54
CA MET A 65 14.44 6.37 -14.80
C MET A 65 14.10 5.36 -13.70
N VAL A 66 12.80 5.11 -13.54
CA VAL A 66 12.27 3.99 -12.77
C VAL A 66 11.60 3.02 -13.73
N ARG A 67 12.05 1.77 -13.73
CA ARG A 67 11.43 0.66 -14.47
C ARG A 67 10.50 -0.11 -13.56
N GLU A 68 9.22 -0.13 -13.89
CA GLU A 68 8.21 -1.03 -13.34
C GLU A 68 8.19 -2.33 -14.15
N ILE A 69 8.19 -3.44 -13.43
CA ILE A 69 8.21 -4.79 -13.98
C ILE A 69 6.99 -5.53 -13.43
N ASN A 70 6.15 -6.05 -14.32
CA ASN A 70 5.03 -6.88 -13.95
C ASN A 70 5.48 -8.33 -13.74
N CYS A 71 5.50 -8.78 -12.49
CA CYS A 71 5.86 -10.15 -12.08
C CYS A 71 4.62 -11.07 -11.92
N GLY A 72 3.47 -10.68 -12.49
CA GLY A 72 2.22 -11.44 -12.49
C GLY A 72 1.30 -11.06 -11.33
N ASN A 73 1.72 -11.34 -10.09
CA ASN A 73 0.93 -11.03 -8.89
C ASN A 73 1.41 -9.78 -8.13
N ARG A 74 2.53 -9.19 -8.57
CA ARG A 74 3.13 -8.00 -7.96
C ARG A 74 3.88 -7.19 -9.02
N PHE A 75 4.11 -5.94 -8.69
CA PHE A 75 5.03 -5.08 -9.43
C PHE A 75 6.35 -4.97 -8.65
N GLU A 76 7.45 -4.91 -9.40
CA GLU A 76 8.77 -4.62 -8.89
C GLU A 76 9.31 -3.38 -9.61
N TYR A 77 10.02 -2.53 -8.88
CA TYR A 77 10.51 -1.26 -9.39
C TYR A 77 12.04 -1.22 -9.32
N ARG A 78 12.68 -0.63 -10.32
CA ARG A 78 14.15 -0.57 -10.42
C ARG A 78 14.59 0.81 -10.85
N ALA A 79 15.59 1.36 -10.17
CA ALA A 79 16.25 2.60 -10.56
C ALA A 79 17.23 2.35 -11.71
N LEU A 80 17.20 3.21 -12.72
CA LEU A 80 18.03 3.16 -13.93
C LEU A 80 18.66 4.53 -14.19
N MET A 81 19.79 4.52 -14.90
CA MET A 81 20.39 5.74 -15.45
C MET A 81 19.46 6.37 -16.51
N ALA A 82 19.71 7.63 -16.86
CA ALA A 82 18.89 8.37 -17.83
C ALA A 82 18.93 7.81 -19.26
N ASP A 83 19.99 7.07 -19.61
CA ASP A 83 20.13 6.32 -20.87
C ASP A 83 19.44 4.95 -20.84
N GLY A 84 18.83 4.58 -19.71
CA GLY A 84 18.15 3.30 -19.52
C GLY A 84 19.08 2.16 -19.08
N ASP A 85 20.38 2.43 -18.89
CA ASP A 85 21.33 1.46 -18.39
C ASP A 85 21.18 1.23 -16.88
N TYR A 86 21.63 0.06 -16.43
CA TYR A 86 21.58 -0.30 -15.02
C TYR A 86 22.58 0.52 -14.20
N ILE A 87 22.15 0.95 -13.01
CA ILE A 87 23.03 1.64 -12.06
C ILE A 87 23.90 0.59 -11.35
N GLU A 88 25.18 0.46 -11.70
CA GLU A 88 26.13 -0.35 -10.91
C GLU A 88 26.55 0.36 -9.59
N PRO A 89 26.80 -0.36 -8.49
CA PRO A 89 26.68 -1.82 -8.28
C PRO A 89 25.27 -2.25 -7.82
N VAL A 90 24.32 -1.32 -7.83
CA VAL A 90 22.94 -1.46 -7.32
C VAL A 90 22.03 -2.16 -8.33
N SER A 91 22.62 -2.62 -9.46
CA SER A 91 21.88 -3.11 -10.60
C SER A 91 20.87 -4.14 -10.13
N ASP A 92 21.16 -5.08 -9.24
CA ASP A 92 20.21 -6.14 -8.87
C ASP A 92 19.19 -5.82 -7.76
N ILE A 93 19.05 -4.56 -7.32
CA ILE A 93 18.06 -4.20 -6.29
C ILE A 93 16.69 -3.94 -6.91
N PHE A 94 15.74 -4.80 -6.55
CA PHE A 94 14.32 -4.61 -6.82
C PHE A 94 13.64 -3.97 -5.61
N HIS A 95 12.80 -2.97 -5.89
CA HIS A 95 12.02 -2.27 -4.90
C HIS A 95 10.55 -2.68 -5.00
N THR A 96 9.87 -2.66 -3.85
CA THR A 96 8.43 -2.96 -3.74
C THR A 96 7.55 -1.76 -4.10
N SER A 97 8.12 -0.56 -4.21
CA SER A 97 7.40 0.65 -4.62
C SER A 97 8.24 1.52 -5.56
N ALA A 98 7.56 2.34 -6.38
CA ALA A 98 8.22 3.32 -7.24
C ALA A 98 9.00 4.37 -6.42
N ILE A 99 8.47 4.78 -5.25
CA ILE A 99 9.11 5.78 -4.39
C ILE A 99 10.44 5.27 -3.83
N ASP A 100 10.53 3.98 -3.46
CA ASP A 100 11.79 3.37 -3.03
C ASP A 100 12.87 3.43 -4.13
N ALA A 101 12.47 3.24 -5.40
CA ALA A 101 13.38 3.40 -6.52
C ALA A 101 13.78 4.87 -6.74
N VAL A 102 12.87 5.83 -6.51
CA VAL A 102 13.19 7.27 -6.52
C VAL A 102 14.15 7.65 -5.38
N CYS A 103 14.00 7.07 -4.19
CA CYS A 103 14.95 7.25 -3.08
C CYS A 103 16.37 6.86 -3.51
N GLU A 104 16.49 5.76 -4.25
CA GLU A 104 17.79 5.27 -4.74
C GLU A 104 18.40 6.22 -5.78
N LEU A 105 17.59 6.73 -6.72
CA LEU A 105 18.03 7.78 -7.64
C LEU A 105 18.50 9.03 -6.89
N ALA A 106 17.76 9.46 -5.86
CA ALA A 106 18.11 10.62 -5.04
C ALA A 106 19.46 10.46 -4.34
N ARG A 107 19.71 9.28 -3.74
CA ARG A 107 21.02 8.95 -3.14
C ARG A 107 22.14 9.01 -4.16
N ARG A 108 21.90 8.53 -5.39
CA ARG A 108 22.91 8.53 -6.46
C ARG A 108 23.28 9.92 -6.94
N HIS A 109 22.32 10.83 -6.95
CA HIS A 109 22.50 12.26 -7.23
C HIS A 109 23.08 13.05 -6.05
N HIS A 110 23.48 12.37 -4.96
CA HIS A 110 23.98 12.96 -3.72
C HIS A 110 23.00 13.92 -3.05
N ASP A 111 21.71 13.79 -3.36
CA ASP A 111 20.64 14.57 -2.75
C ASP A 111 20.14 13.88 -1.48
N LYS A 112 20.92 14.05 -0.41
CA LYS A 112 20.69 13.36 0.87
C LYS A 112 19.42 13.82 1.56
N GLU A 113 19.06 15.09 1.42
CA GLU A 113 17.88 15.66 2.07
C GLU A 113 16.61 15.10 1.45
N PHE A 114 16.49 15.16 0.13
CA PHE A 114 15.35 14.59 -0.59
C PHE A 114 15.24 13.08 -0.38
N ALA A 115 16.37 12.35 -0.44
CA ALA A 115 16.39 10.91 -0.15
C ALA A 115 15.92 10.59 1.28
N SER A 116 16.27 11.41 2.27
CA SER A 116 15.84 11.23 3.66
C SER A 116 14.34 11.45 3.78
N GLN A 117 13.80 12.54 3.22
CA GLN A 117 12.37 12.84 3.27
C GLN A 117 11.52 11.75 2.63
N LEU A 118 11.96 11.20 1.49
CA LEU A 118 11.27 10.07 0.85
C LEU A 118 11.37 8.78 1.67
N THR A 119 12.51 8.53 2.32
CA THR A 119 12.67 7.38 3.22
C THR A 119 11.72 7.49 4.41
N ASP A 120 11.61 8.69 5.00
CA ASP A 120 10.70 8.94 6.12
C ASP A 120 9.23 8.76 5.72
N TYR A 121 8.85 9.20 4.51
CA TYR A 121 7.53 8.94 3.94
C TYR A 121 7.24 7.43 3.82
N VAL A 122 8.16 6.66 3.24
CA VAL A 122 7.99 5.20 3.07
C VAL A 122 7.81 4.50 4.40
N ILE A 123 8.61 4.88 5.42
CA ILE A 123 8.50 4.33 6.77
C ILE A 123 7.14 4.66 7.37
N ALA A 124 6.70 5.93 7.28
CA ALA A 124 5.43 6.38 7.85
C ALA A 124 4.24 5.64 7.22
N VAL A 125 4.20 5.52 5.90
CA VAL A 125 3.14 4.76 5.19
C VAL A 125 3.13 3.30 5.61
N SER A 126 4.31 2.68 5.70
CA SER A 126 4.44 1.27 6.10
C SER A 126 3.91 1.03 7.52
N GLN A 127 4.22 1.92 8.46
CA GLN A 127 3.73 1.84 9.83
C GLN A 127 2.21 1.93 9.91
N VAL A 128 1.58 2.86 9.18
CA VAL A 128 0.11 2.98 9.16
C VAL A 128 -0.54 1.74 8.55
N GLN A 129 0.04 1.17 7.49
CA GLN A 129 -0.45 -0.07 6.88
C GLN A 129 -0.33 -1.28 7.84
N GLU A 130 0.74 -1.37 8.62
CA GLU A 130 0.90 -2.42 9.63
C GLU A 130 -0.13 -2.29 10.76
N LEU A 131 -0.35 -1.07 11.26
CA LEU A 131 -1.36 -0.78 12.28
C LEU A 131 -2.77 -1.11 11.77
N ALA A 132 -3.09 -0.71 10.54
CA ALA A 132 -4.33 -1.05 9.84
C ALA A 132 -4.56 -2.57 9.79
N SER A 133 -3.53 -3.31 9.37
CA SER A 133 -3.56 -4.77 9.25
C SER A 133 -3.73 -5.45 10.62
N ALA A 134 -3.04 -4.96 11.65
CA ALA A 134 -3.20 -5.45 13.02
C ALA A 134 -4.62 -5.21 13.55
N GLN A 135 -5.18 -4.03 13.32
CA GLN A 135 -6.54 -3.69 13.74
C GLN A 135 -7.60 -4.53 12.99
N LEU A 136 -7.41 -4.76 11.69
CA LEU A 136 -8.25 -5.66 10.91
C LEU A 136 -8.29 -7.06 11.52
N ARG A 137 -7.11 -7.64 11.78
CA ARG A 137 -6.98 -8.98 12.37
C ARG A 137 -7.66 -9.07 13.73
N LYS A 138 -7.51 -8.06 14.58
CA LYS A 138 -8.20 -7.98 15.88
C LYS A 138 -9.72 -7.96 15.70
N ASN A 139 -10.24 -7.07 14.86
CA ASN A 139 -11.68 -6.95 14.61
C ASN A 139 -12.27 -8.26 14.05
N THR A 140 -11.59 -8.90 13.10
CA THR A 140 -12.02 -10.21 12.57
C THR A 140 -12.06 -11.27 13.67
N LYS A 141 -11.04 -11.33 14.54
CA LYS A 141 -11.01 -12.28 15.66
C LYS A 141 -12.16 -12.05 16.63
N ASP A 142 -12.45 -10.79 16.97
CA ASP A 142 -13.51 -10.43 17.91
C ASP A 142 -14.89 -10.80 17.35
N LEU A 143 -15.15 -10.46 16.07
CA LEU A 143 -16.39 -10.82 15.37
C LEU A 143 -16.61 -12.33 15.29
N LEU A 144 -15.56 -13.09 14.94
CA LEU A 144 -15.64 -14.55 14.90
C LEU A 144 -15.91 -15.12 16.30
N SER A 145 -15.24 -14.60 17.32
CA SER A 145 -15.42 -15.05 18.71
C SER A 145 -16.83 -14.77 19.23
N GLU A 146 -17.42 -13.62 18.89
CA GLU A 146 -18.81 -13.28 19.21
C GLU A 146 -19.80 -14.19 18.48
N HIS A 147 -19.55 -14.49 17.21
CA HIS A 147 -20.37 -15.41 16.43
C HIS A 147 -20.42 -16.83 17.03
N PHE A 148 -19.28 -17.36 17.48
CA PHE A 148 -19.22 -18.68 18.12
C PHE A 148 -19.85 -18.68 19.52
N ARG A 149 -19.67 -17.61 20.32
CA ARG A 149 -20.36 -17.48 21.62
C ARG A 149 -21.87 -17.42 21.49
N THR A 150 -22.39 -16.77 20.46
CA THR A 150 -23.85 -16.66 20.24
C THR A 150 -24.45 -17.93 19.65
N THR A 151 -23.69 -18.74 18.91
CA THR A 151 -24.16 -20.03 18.38
C THR A 151 -24.17 -21.15 19.43
N ASP A 152 -23.23 -21.15 20.38
CA ASP A 152 -23.22 -22.11 21.52
C ASP A 152 -24.46 -21.93 22.42
N VAL A 153 -24.84 -20.69 22.74
CA VAL A 153 -26.02 -20.42 23.58
C VAL A 153 -27.34 -20.87 22.92
N HIS A 154 -27.38 -20.96 21.59
CA HIS A 154 -28.57 -21.44 20.87
C HIS A 154 -28.65 -22.96 20.73
N HIS A 155 -27.57 -23.73 20.99
CA HIS A 155 -27.59 -25.18 20.93
C HIS A 155 -27.78 -25.85 22.30
N SER A 156 -27.62 -25.12 23.41
CA SER A 156 -27.82 -25.66 24.77
C SER A 156 -29.26 -25.53 25.30
N GLY A 157 -30.22 -25.06 24.50
CA GLY A 157 -31.58 -24.73 24.95
C GLY A 157 -32.72 -25.67 24.51
N GLN A 158 -32.44 -26.74 23.77
CA GLN A 158 -33.45 -27.73 23.35
C GLN A 158 -33.04 -29.13 23.79
N GLY A 159 -33.14 -29.38 25.08
CA GLY A 159 -32.90 -30.69 25.66
C GLY A 159 -33.25 -30.69 27.13
N GLU A 160 -34.54 -30.53 27.44
CA GLU A 160 -35.23 -31.04 28.63
C GLU A 160 -36.59 -30.35 28.75
N ARG A 161 -37.61 -30.93 28.09
CA ARG A 161 -38.98 -31.10 28.59
C ARG A 161 -39.66 -32.23 27.82
#